data_AF-A0A248YIU7-F1
#
_entry.id   AF-A0A248YIU7-F1
#
_cell.length_a   1.000
_cell.length_b   1.000
_cell.length_c   1.000
_cell.angle_alpha   90.00
_cell.angle_beta   90.00
_cell.angle_gamma   90.00
#
_symmetry.space_group_name_H-M   'P 1'
#
loop_
_entity.id
_entity.type
_entity.pdbx_description
1 polymer ?
#
loop_
_entity_poly.entity_id
_entity_poly.type
_entity_poly.pdbx_seq_one_letter_code
_entity_poly.pdbx_strand_id
1 'polypeptide(L)'
;MAVPLSGCGPASTAQPASGAPGGAAESPEQSPKEKLLAAVPDGSEGTFQFSSNDGTTAISGSIDPESKAYQIGTSGEESGITIKMSFLTVGDQTWAKVKLSGDRAVLAALPKFPNRWMHLDPAKMTGDDAVPQLDGADQGNVGPLVENATSVEDKGDGKYAGIIDLTAGEAAKVLEADQMKALGAAATQVPFTAQVTGDKLTAFTMQVPAAGKQKAFQYVATYGGFGTTPKLTAPTGSAAQEAPADLYEFLQG
;
A
#
# COMPACT_ATOMS: atom_id res chain seq x y z
N MET A 1 -28.20 -83.02 -43.30
CA MET A 1 -27.99 -81.57 -43.52
C MET A 1 -26.56 -81.26 -43.10
N ALA A 2 -25.61 -81.34 -44.03
CA ALA A 2 -25.10 -80.25 -44.87
C ALA A 2 -24.13 -79.32 -44.10
N VAL A 3 -22.82 -79.56 -44.31
CA VAL A 3 -21.69 -78.61 -44.14
C VAL A 3 -21.79 -77.68 -45.37
N PRO A 4 -21.54 -76.34 -45.34
CA PRO A 4 -20.19 -75.79 -45.11
C PRO A 4 -19.99 -74.27 -44.80
N LEU A 5 -18.69 -73.91 -44.73
CA LEU A 5 -18.01 -72.80 -45.43
C LEU A 5 -17.75 -71.44 -44.75
N SER A 6 -16.44 -71.14 -44.75
CA SER A 6 -15.72 -69.90 -44.50
C SER A 6 -16.18 -68.71 -45.35
N GLY A 7 -15.91 -67.50 -44.85
CA GLY A 7 -15.89 -66.27 -45.65
C GLY A 7 -15.10 -65.16 -44.96
N CYS A 8 -13.84 -64.97 -45.35
CA CYS A 8 -13.08 -63.73 -45.14
C CYS A 8 -13.25 -62.84 -46.38
N GLY A 9 -13.48 -61.55 -46.19
CA GLY A 9 -13.54 -60.50 -47.23
C GLY A 9 -13.37 -59.10 -46.61
N PRO A 10 -12.89 -58.09 -47.36
CA PRO A 10 -11.76 -57.26 -46.95
C PRO A 10 -12.10 -55.90 -46.31
N ALA A 11 -11.04 -55.26 -45.80
CA ALA A 11 -11.02 -53.99 -45.12
C ALA A 11 -11.63 -52.80 -45.90
N SER A 12 -12.40 -51.96 -45.18
CA SER A 12 -12.42 -50.50 -45.33
C SER A 12 -12.92 -49.82 -44.05
N THR A 13 -12.28 -48.69 -43.76
CA THR A 13 -12.30 -47.80 -42.60
C THR A 13 -13.67 -47.32 -42.10
N ALA A 14 -13.88 -47.39 -40.77
CA ALA A 14 -14.62 -46.40 -39.97
C ALA A 14 -14.38 -46.59 -38.46
N GLN A 15 -13.84 -45.55 -37.82
CA GLN A 15 -13.86 -45.28 -36.37
C GLN A 15 -15.28 -44.78 -35.98
N PRO A 16 -15.84 -45.08 -34.78
CA PRO A 16 -15.61 -44.23 -33.60
C PRO A 16 -15.52 -44.90 -32.22
N ALA A 17 -14.78 -44.19 -31.36
CA ALA A 17 -14.98 -43.95 -29.94
C ALA A 17 -14.81 -45.11 -28.93
N SER A 18 -13.61 -45.16 -28.34
CA SER A 18 -13.45 -45.51 -26.93
C SER A 18 -12.96 -44.27 -26.19
N GLY A 19 -13.85 -43.67 -25.40
CA GLY A 19 -13.54 -42.53 -24.55
C GLY A 19 -12.56 -42.92 -23.44
N ALA A 20 -11.41 -42.25 -23.43
CA ALA A 20 -10.52 -42.24 -22.27
C ALA A 20 -11.12 -41.34 -21.18
N PRO A 21 -10.96 -41.65 -19.88
CA PRO A 21 -11.38 -40.76 -18.82
C PRO A 21 -10.56 -39.48 -18.90
N GLY A 22 -11.25 -38.34 -19.05
CA GLY A 22 -10.62 -37.03 -18.96
C GLY A 22 -9.94 -36.89 -17.60
N GLY A 23 -8.61 -36.72 -17.61
CA GLY A 23 -7.90 -36.23 -16.46
C GLY A 23 -8.52 -34.90 -16.06
N ALA A 24 -8.96 -34.81 -14.81
CA ALA A 24 -9.34 -33.54 -14.23
C ALA A 24 -8.15 -32.58 -14.41
N ALA A 25 -8.35 -31.51 -15.17
CA ALA A 25 -7.37 -30.46 -15.28
C ALA A 25 -7.18 -29.86 -13.88
N GLU A 26 -6.02 -30.08 -13.27
CA GLU A 26 -5.61 -29.35 -12.08
C GLU A 26 -5.64 -27.86 -12.45
N SER A 27 -6.40 -27.08 -11.69
CA SER A 27 -6.38 -25.62 -11.80
C SER A 27 -4.92 -25.17 -11.66
N PRO A 28 -4.42 -24.28 -12.53
CA PRO A 28 -3.04 -23.80 -12.42
C PRO A 28 -2.83 -23.19 -11.03
N GLU A 29 -1.83 -23.69 -10.31
CA GLU A 29 -1.45 -23.10 -9.03
C GLU A 29 -0.97 -21.66 -9.27
N GLN A 30 -1.47 -20.71 -8.47
CA GLN A 30 -1.04 -19.33 -8.54
C GLN A 30 0.47 -19.22 -8.31
N SER A 31 1.13 -18.42 -9.15
CA SER A 31 2.54 -18.09 -8.99
C SER A 31 2.80 -17.34 -7.67
N PRO A 32 4.03 -17.35 -7.14
CA PRO A 32 4.38 -16.58 -5.95
C PRO A 32 4.03 -15.09 -6.05
N LYS A 33 4.19 -14.51 -7.24
CA LYS A 33 3.84 -13.11 -7.52
C LYS A 33 2.34 -12.86 -7.39
N GLU A 34 1.51 -13.72 -7.99
CA GLU A 34 0.04 -13.61 -7.90
C GLU A 34 -0.45 -13.79 -6.46
N LYS A 35 0.13 -14.72 -5.70
CA LYS A 35 -0.18 -14.90 -4.28
C LYS A 35 0.17 -13.66 -3.45
N LEU A 36 1.34 -13.07 -3.69
CA LEU A 36 1.76 -11.86 -2.98
C LEU A 36 0.88 -10.65 -3.34
N LEU A 37 0.53 -10.46 -4.62
CA LEU A 37 -0.37 -9.40 -5.05
C LEU A 37 -1.76 -9.54 -4.43
N ALA A 38 -2.30 -10.77 -4.36
CA ALA A 38 -3.58 -11.04 -3.72
C ALA A 38 -3.59 -10.77 -2.21
N ALA A 39 -2.41 -10.66 -1.58
CA ALA A 39 -2.29 -10.34 -0.16
C ALA A 39 -2.20 -8.83 0.12
N VAL A 40 -1.99 -8.00 -0.90
CA VAL A 40 -1.96 -6.54 -0.77
C VAL A 40 -3.35 -6.02 -0.40
N PRO A 41 -3.49 -5.10 0.57
CA PRO A 41 -4.80 -4.61 0.98
C PRO A 41 -5.57 -3.94 -0.17
N ASP A 42 -6.82 -4.34 -0.36
CA ASP A 42 -7.72 -3.78 -1.38
C ASP A 42 -8.93 -3.02 -0.78
N GLY A 43 -9.06 -3.04 0.55
CA GLY A 43 -10.13 -2.38 1.30
C GLY A 43 -11.28 -3.32 1.67
N SER A 44 -11.19 -4.60 1.33
CA SER A 44 -12.16 -5.62 1.76
C SER A 44 -11.94 -6.13 3.18
N GLU A 45 -10.83 -5.77 3.83
CA GLU A 45 -10.36 -6.35 5.09
C GLU A 45 -11.00 -5.76 6.37
N GLY A 46 -11.97 -4.87 6.21
CA GLY A 46 -12.49 -4.04 7.29
C GLY A 46 -11.49 -2.98 7.72
N THR A 47 -11.63 -2.45 8.95
CA THR A 47 -10.73 -1.41 9.44
C THR A 47 -9.33 -1.97 9.74
N PHE A 48 -8.27 -1.28 9.33
CA PHE A 48 -6.89 -1.69 9.58
C PHE A 48 -5.95 -0.50 9.77
N GLN A 49 -4.75 -0.77 10.27
CA GLN A 49 -3.67 0.17 10.44
C GLN A 49 -2.58 -0.05 9.41
N PHE A 50 -1.89 1.03 9.06
CA PHE A 50 -0.72 0.98 8.20
C PHE A 50 0.39 1.90 8.72
N SER A 51 1.62 1.61 8.32
CA SER A 51 2.70 2.60 8.33
C SER A 51 3.64 2.38 7.16
N SER A 52 4.18 3.47 6.63
CA SER A 52 5.20 3.43 5.59
C SER A 52 6.31 4.44 5.83
N ASN A 53 7.48 4.11 5.30
CA ASN A 53 8.67 4.95 5.34
C ASN A 53 9.42 4.78 4.02
N ASP A 54 9.59 5.87 3.27
CA ASP A 54 10.25 5.88 1.96
C ASP A 54 11.73 6.30 2.04
N GLY A 55 12.32 6.32 3.24
CA GLY A 55 13.66 6.83 3.52
C GLY A 55 13.71 8.32 3.84
N THR A 56 12.65 9.08 3.56
CA THR A 56 12.56 10.53 3.83
C THR A 56 11.38 10.87 4.73
N THR A 57 10.22 10.27 4.46
CA THR A 57 8.95 10.58 5.11
C THR A 57 8.41 9.33 5.77
N ALA A 58 8.02 9.45 7.03
CA ALA A 58 7.29 8.40 7.74
C ALA A 58 5.82 8.82 7.89
N ILE A 59 4.93 7.98 7.38
CA ILE A 59 3.49 8.14 7.56
C ILE A 59 2.93 6.90 8.27
N SER A 60 1.88 7.12 9.06
CA SER A 60 1.17 6.03 9.72
C SER A 60 -0.29 6.38 9.84
N GLY A 61 -1.16 5.39 9.93
CA GLY A 61 -2.57 5.69 9.89
C GLY A 61 -3.48 4.50 10.10
N SER A 62 -4.74 4.75 9.85
CA SER A 62 -5.79 3.73 9.82
C SER A 62 -6.73 4.01 8.67
N ILE A 63 -7.23 2.95 8.05
CA ILE A 63 -8.23 3.00 7.00
C ILE A 63 -9.45 2.26 7.51
N ASP A 64 -10.62 2.87 7.35
CA ASP A 64 -11.93 2.29 7.63
C ASP A 64 -12.79 2.35 6.35
N PRO A 65 -12.69 1.33 5.48
CA PRO A 65 -13.38 1.32 4.20
C PRO A 65 -14.91 1.39 4.35
N GLU A 66 -15.48 0.74 5.37
CA GLU A 66 -16.92 0.71 5.62
C GLU A 66 -17.48 2.11 5.92
N SER A 67 -16.74 2.88 6.72
CA SER A 67 -17.12 4.25 7.11
C SER A 67 -16.66 5.31 6.10
N LYS A 68 -16.02 4.91 5.00
CA LYS A 68 -15.31 5.81 4.07
C LYS A 68 -14.43 6.80 4.82
N ALA A 69 -13.65 6.29 5.76
CA ALA A 69 -12.87 7.08 6.67
C ALA A 69 -11.42 6.65 6.68
N TYR A 70 -10.53 7.60 6.93
CA TYR A 70 -9.11 7.34 7.11
C TYR A 70 -8.51 8.36 8.06
N GLN A 71 -7.48 7.93 8.77
CA GLN A 71 -6.67 8.80 9.61
C GLN A 71 -5.22 8.66 9.18
N ILE A 72 -4.55 9.78 8.91
CA ILE A 72 -3.15 9.82 8.52
C ILE A 72 -2.41 10.70 9.52
N GLY A 73 -1.33 10.18 10.07
CA GLY A 73 -0.40 10.87 10.95
C GLY A 73 0.95 11.03 10.27
N THR A 74 1.49 12.24 10.32
CA THR A 74 2.84 12.56 9.88
C THR A 74 3.61 13.21 11.02
N SER A 75 4.93 13.04 11.01
CA SER A 75 5.82 13.73 11.94
C SER A 75 7.11 14.14 11.27
N GLY A 76 7.52 15.37 11.49
CA GLY A 76 8.79 15.91 10.99
C GLY A 76 9.46 16.78 12.04
N GLU A 77 10.69 17.18 11.74
CA GLU A 77 11.44 18.18 12.50
C GLU A 77 11.83 19.32 11.57
N GLU A 78 11.55 20.54 11.98
CA GLU A 78 11.91 21.74 11.24
C GLU A 78 12.46 22.77 12.23
N SER A 79 13.69 23.26 11.97
CA SER A 79 14.32 24.29 12.81
C SER A 79 14.35 23.96 14.32
N GLY A 80 14.50 22.68 14.67
CA GLY A 80 14.49 22.21 16.07
C GLY A 80 13.10 22.12 16.71
N ILE A 81 12.03 22.25 15.91
CA ILE A 81 10.64 22.00 16.31
C ILE A 81 10.18 20.69 15.69
N THR A 82 9.75 19.76 16.53
CA THR A 82 8.99 18.59 16.09
C THR A 82 7.55 19.00 15.82
N ILE A 83 7.11 18.75 14.59
CA ILE A 83 5.75 18.96 14.12
C ILE A 83 5.10 17.59 13.99
N LYS A 84 3.99 17.36 14.70
CA LYS A 84 3.15 16.18 14.51
C LYS A 84 1.79 16.62 14.00
N MET A 85 1.40 16.09 12.86
CA MET A 85 0.11 16.36 12.23
C MET A 85 -0.68 15.08 12.16
N SER A 86 -1.99 15.20 12.35
CA SER A 86 -2.93 14.12 12.11
C SER A 86 -4.12 14.67 11.37
N PHE A 87 -4.49 14.00 10.29
CA PHE A 87 -5.71 14.25 9.54
C PHE A 87 -6.65 13.08 9.78
N LEU A 88 -7.92 13.37 9.95
CA LEU A 88 -9.00 12.40 10.00
C LEU A 88 -10.02 12.85 8.97
N THR A 89 -10.35 11.98 8.03
CA THR A 89 -11.44 12.18 7.09
C THR A 89 -12.50 11.14 7.36
N VAL A 90 -13.76 11.56 7.44
CA VAL A 90 -14.93 10.67 7.59
C VAL A 90 -16.00 11.15 6.63
N GLY A 91 -16.23 10.41 5.55
CA GLY A 91 -17.04 10.91 4.44
C GLY A 91 -16.42 12.18 3.85
N ASP A 92 -17.21 13.26 3.74
CA ASP A 92 -16.78 14.53 3.16
C ASP A 92 -16.20 15.52 4.18
N GLN A 93 -16.08 15.11 5.44
CA GLN A 93 -15.58 15.96 6.51
C GLN A 93 -14.14 15.61 6.85
N THR A 94 -13.29 16.64 6.97
CA THR A 94 -11.90 16.49 7.38
C THR A 94 -11.64 17.27 8.66
N TRP A 95 -10.88 16.67 9.56
CA TRP A 95 -10.33 17.31 10.74
C TRP A 95 -8.82 17.20 10.74
N ALA A 96 -8.16 18.24 11.24
CA ALA A 96 -6.74 18.23 11.51
C ALA A 96 -6.45 18.36 13.00
N LYS A 97 -5.31 17.82 13.42
CA LYS A 97 -4.74 18.02 14.74
C LYS A 97 -3.25 18.28 14.57
N VAL A 98 -2.79 19.40 15.12
CA VAL A 98 -1.38 19.80 15.06
C VAL A 98 -0.82 19.83 16.48
N LYS A 99 0.35 19.23 16.66
CA LYS A 99 1.11 19.28 17.90
C LYS A 99 2.54 19.70 17.61
N LEU A 100 2.91 20.84 18.18
CA LEU A 100 4.26 21.40 18.10
C LEU A 100 4.99 21.12 19.42
N SER A 101 6.25 20.72 19.34
CA SER A 101 7.13 20.55 20.50
C SER A 101 8.57 20.89 20.14
N GLY A 102 9.35 21.40 21.08
CA GLY A 102 10.72 21.85 20.84
C GLY A 102 11.12 22.93 21.85
N ASP A 103 12.08 23.78 21.48
CA ASP A 103 12.53 24.88 22.33
C ASP A 103 11.38 25.85 22.68
N ARG A 104 11.30 26.24 23.95
CA ARG A 104 10.19 27.05 24.46
C ARG A 104 10.17 28.46 23.89
N ALA A 105 11.34 29.07 23.64
CA ALA A 105 11.40 30.42 23.07
C ALA A 105 10.95 30.39 21.60
N VAL A 106 11.34 29.36 20.85
CA VAL A 106 10.89 29.14 19.46
C VAL A 106 9.38 28.88 19.41
N LEU A 107 8.87 27.96 20.24
CA LEU A 107 7.43 27.66 20.31
C LEU A 107 6.57 28.88 20.68
N ALA A 108 7.11 29.81 21.46
CA ALA A 108 6.38 31.03 21.85
C ALA A 108 6.13 31.98 20.67
N ALA A 109 6.90 31.85 19.59
CA ALA A 109 6.74 32.63 18.37
C ALA A 109 5.80 31.97 17.35
N LEU A 110 5.34 30.74 17.59
CA LEU A 110 4.48 29.99 16.67
C LEU A 110 2.99 30.09 17.06
N PRO A 111 2.07 29.91 16.09
CA PRO A 111 0.65 29.79 16.38
C PRO A 111 0.35 28.70 17.41
N LYS A 112 -0.61 28.97 18.29
CA LYS A 112 -1.05 28.00 19.29
C LYS A 112 -2.23 27.20 18.77
N PHE A 113 -1.98 25.94 18.45
CA PHE A 113 -3.05 25.02 18.10
C PHE A 113 -3.66 24.34 19.33
N PRO A 114 -4.99 24.20 19.39
CA PRO A 114 -5.67 23.51 20.47
C PRO A 114 -5.38 22.00 20.41
N ASN A 115 -5.35 21.34 21.57
CA ASN A 115 -5.15 19.88 21.65
C ASN A 115 -6.45 19.08 21.39
N ARG A 116 -7.22 19.45 20.37
CA ARG A 116 -8.45 18.78 19.94
C ARG A 116 -8.55 18.80 18.41
N TRP A 117 -9.48 18.04 17.85
CA TRP A 117 -9.68 18.01 16.41
C TRP A 117 -10.22 19.36 15.92
N MET A 118 -9.67 19.85 14.82
CA MET A 118 -10.05 21.10 14.17
C MET A 118 -10.69 20.77 12.83
N HIS A 119 -11.99 20.98 12.72
CA HIS A 119 -12.77 20.76 11.50
C HIS A 119 -12.33 21.75 10.44
N LEU A 120 -11.95 21.22 9.27
CA LEU A 120 -11.51 21.99 8.12
C LEU A 120 -12.72 22.31 7.25
N ASP A 121 -12.80 23.57 6.84
CA ASP A 121 -13.75 24.06 5.85
C ASP A 121 -13.11 23.88 4.45
N PRO A 122 -13.64 22.99 3.60
CA PRO A 122 -13.08 22.76 2.27
C PRO A 122 -13.03 24.03 1.41
N ALA A 123 -13.93 25.00 1.65
CA ALA A 123 -13.95 26.26 0.90
C ALA A 123 -12.76 27.17 1.22
N LYS A 124 -12.03 26.90 2.30
CA LYS A 124 -10.83 27.65 2.72
C LYS A 124 -9.53 26.94 2.37
N MET A 125 -9.60 25.74 1.81
CA MET A 125 -8.43 24.98 1.38
C MET A 125 -8.11 25.36 -0.06
N THR A 126 -7.05 26.16 -0.25
CA THR A 126 -6.58 26.53 -1.58
C THR A 126 -5.31 25.74 -1.90
N GLY A 127 -5.48 24.55 -2.47
CA GLY A 127 -4.37 23.66 -2.86
C GLY A 127 -4.78 22.20 -2.77
N ASP A 128 -4.53 21.43 -3.84
CA ASP A 128 -4.92 20.03 -3.93
C ASP A 128 -4.17 19.13 -2.92
N ASP A 129 -2.99 19.58 -2.45
CA ASP A 129 -2.09 18.82 -1.56
C ASP A 129 -2.22 19.18 -0.07
N ALA A 130 -3.08 20.13 0.30
CA ALA A 130 -3.14 20.66 1.67
C ALA A 130 -3.73 19.65 2.69
N VAL A 131 -4.39 18.59 2.20
CA VAL A 131 -4.83 17.43 2.99
C VAL A 131 -4.34 16.17 2.30
N PRO A 132 -3.66 15.25 3.00
CA PRO A 132 -3.30 13.95 2.44
C PRO A 132 -4.54 13.22 1.94
N GLN A 133 -4.57 12.92 0.65
CA GLN A 133 -5.64 12.14 0.03
C GLN A 133 -5.37 10.65 0.18
N LEU A 134 -6.43 9.87 0.31
CA LEU A 134 -6.35 8.42 0.30
C LEU A 134 -6.33 7.92 -1.15
N ASP A 135 -5.19 7.38 -1.59
CA ASP A 135 -5.10 6.64 -2.85
C ASP A 135 -5.27 5.13 -2.60
N GLY A 136 -6.52 4.69 -2.45
CA GLY A 136 -6.86 3.28 -2.23
C GLY A 136 -6.48 2.72 -0.85
N ALA A 137 -6.57 1.39 -0.69
CA ALA A 137 -6.25 0.72 0.58
C ALA A 137 -4.73 0.46 0.76
N ASP A 138 -4.00 0.36 -0.34
CA ASP A 138 -2.56 0.10 -0.35
C ASP A 138 -1.73 1.37 -0.17
N GLN A 139 -1.77 1.94 1.04
CA GLN A 139 -1.08 3.19 1.35
C GLN A 139 0.45 3.11 1.30
N GLY A 140 1.02 1.90 1.29
CA GLY A 140 2.44 1.66 1.07
C GLY A 140 2.80 1.38 -0.38
N ASN A 141 1.86 1.54 -1.33
CA ASN A 141 2.06 1.37 -2.76
C ASN A 141 2.79 0.05 -3.13
N VAL A 142 2.53 -1.03 -2.38
CA VAL A 142 3.22 -2.32 -2.53
C VAL A 142 2.74 -3.07 -3.77
N GLY A 143 1.44 -3.00 -4.09
CA GLY A 143 0.85 -3.64 -5.27
C GLY A 143 1.60 -3.26 -6.54
N PRO A 144 1.68 -1.97 -6.89
CA PRO A 144 2.39 -1.56 -8.10
C PRO A 144 3.90 -1.86 -8.10
N LEU A 145 4.53 -1.88 -6.92
CA LEU A 145 5.93 -2.33 -6.78
C LEU A 145 6.07 -3.82 -7.13
N VAL A 146 5.21 -4.67 -6.56
CA VAL A 146 5.22 -6.12 -6.80
C VAL A 146 4.79 -6.43 -8.24
N GLU A 147 3.87 -5.66 -8.83
CA GLU A 147 3.51 -5.76 -10.24
C GLU A 147 4.71 -5.58 -11.16
N ASN A 148 5.66 -4.72 -10.80
CA ASN A 148 6.91 -4.53 -11.56
C ASN A 148 8.07 -5.41 -11.09
N ALA A 149 7.81 -6.39 -10.20
CA ALA A 149 8.81 -7.37 -9.81
C ALA A 149 9.19 -8.26 -10.99
N THR A 150 10.50 -8.37 -11.25
CA THR A 150 11.11 -9.26 -12.26
C THR A 150 11.30 -10.68 -11.72
N SER A 151 11.36 -10.83 -10.39
CA SER A 151 11.32 -12.12 -9.72
C SER A 151 10.55 -12.01 -8.40
N VAL A 152 9.82 -13.08 -8.07
CA VAL A 152 9.20 -13.29 -6.76
C VAL A 152 9.37 -14.75 -6.39
N GLU A 153 9.98 -15.01 -5.24
CA GLU A 153 10.21 -16.34 -4.71
C GLU A 153 9.45 -16.49 -3.40
N ASP A 154 8.65 -17.55 -3.29
CA ASP A 154 8.06 -18.00 -2.03
C ASP A 154 9.15 -18.73 -1.22
N LYS A 155 9.42 -18.24 -0.01
CA LYS A 155 10.42 -18.78 0.91
C LYS A 155 9.80 -19.68 1.99
N GLY A 156 8.50 -19.95 1.90
CA GLY A 156 7.72 -20.67 2.92
C GLY A 156 7.31 -19.76 4.07
N ASP A 157 6.35 -20.22 4.88
CA ASP A 157 5.84 -19.53 6.06
C ASP A 157 5.38 -18.07 5.81
N GLY A 158 4.80 -17.83 4.62
CA GLY A 158 4.33 -16.51 4.19
C GLY A 158 5.45 -15.51 3.88
N LYS A 159 6.70 -15.95 3.77
CA LYS A 159 7.84 -15.09 3.44
C LYS A 159 8.08 -15.07 1.95
N TYR A 160 8.28 -13.89 1.40
CA TYR A 160 8.62 -13.68 0.00
C TYR A 160 9.90 -12.88 -0.12
N ALA A 161 10.64 -13.13 -1.19
CA ALA A 161 11.78 -12.30 -1.59
C ALA A 161 11.79 -12.15 -3.11
N GLY A 162 12.35 -11.06 -3.61
CA GLY A 162 12.41 -10.86 -5.05
C GLY A 162 13.18 -9.61 -5.45
N ILE A 163 13.08 -9.28 -6.73
CA ILE A 163 13.73 -8.13 -7.35
C ILE A 163 12.67 -7.29 -8.06
N ILE A 164 12.70 -5.98 -7.82
CA ILE A 164 11.84 -4.99 -8.46
C ILE A 164 12.65 -4.19 -9.47
N ASP A 165 12.03 -3.98 -10.64
CA ASP A 165 12.45 -2.94 -11.57
C ASP A 165 11.70 -1.65 -11.20
N LEU A 166 12.41 -0.56 -10.93
CA LEU A 166 11.81 0.75 -10.64
C LEU A 166 11.80 1.66 -11.88
N THR A 167 12.19 1.18 -13.06
CA THR A 167 12.35 2.05 -14.24
C THR A 167 11.09 2.20 -15.10
N ALA A 168 10.02 1.50 -14.75
CA ALA A 168 8.77 1.49 -15.51
C ALA A 168 7.52 1.46 -14.61
N GLY A 169 6.36 1.75 -15.22
CA GLY A 169 5.06 1.70 -14.55
C GLY A 169 4.93 2.69 -13.39
N GLU A 170 4.02 2.41 -12.48
CA GLU A 170 3.82 3.21 -11.26
C GLU A 170 4.98 3.05 -10.26
N ALA A 171 5.72 1.93 -10.33
CA ALA A 171 6.94 1.74 -9.53
C ALA A 171 7.99 2.83 -9.78
N ALA A 172 8.03 3.41 -10.98
CA ALA A 172 8.94 4.52 -11.32
C ALA A 172 8.64 5.84 -10.62
N LYS A 173 7.46 5.95 -9.99
CA LYS A 173 7.04 7.14 -9.23
C LYS A 173 7.34 7.02 -7.74
N VAL A 174 7.80 5.86 -7.27
CA VAL A 174 8.02 5.62 -5.82
C VAL A 174 9.20 6.42 -5.27
N LEU A 175 10.16 6.79 -6.13
CA LEU A 175 11.33 7.58 -5.77
C LEU A 175 11.35 8.89 -6.55
N GLU A 176 11.93 9.92 -5.95
CA GLU A 176 12.09 11.22 -6.57
C GLU A 176 12.95 11.13 -7.85
N ALA A 177 12.70 12.03 -8.80
CA ALA A 177 13.38 12.01 -10.11
C ALA A 177 14.91 12.05 -9.99
N ASP A 178 15.44 12.83 -9.03
CA ASP A 178 16.88 12.90 -8.76
C ASP A 178 17.44 11.60 -8.16
N GLN A 179 16.65 10.89 -7.34
CA GLN A 179 17.03 9.58 -6.80
C GLN A 179 17.05 8.53 -7.93
N MET A 180 16.00 8.49 -8.76
CA MET A 180 15.93 7.59 -9.92
C MET A 180 17.09 7.82 -10.89
N LYS A 181 17.40 9.08 -11.18
CA LYS A 181 18.56 9.46 -12.01
C LYS A 181 19.88 9.01 -11.40
N ALA A 182 20.04 9.14 -10.08
CA ALA A 182 21.26 8.73 -9.40
C ALA A 182 21.44 7.20 -9.37
N LEU A 183 20.34 6.44 -9.23
CA LEU A 183 20.35 4.98 -9.23
C LEU A 183 20.77 4.40 -10.60
N GLY A 184 20.32 5.02 -11.69
CA GLY A 184 20.62 4.58 -13.04
C GLY A 184 20.28 3.09 -13.24
N ALA A 185 21.24 2.29 -13.71
CA ALA A 185 21.03 0.86 -13.93
C ALA A 185 20.72 0.07 -12.65
N ALA A 186 21.10 0.56 -11.47
CA ALA A 186 20.79 -0.14 -10.20
C ALA A 186 19.28 -0.14 -9.91
N ALA A 187 18.50 0.77 -10.50
CA ALA A 187 17.06 0.83 -10.34
C ALA A 187 16.33 -0.39 -10.92
N THR A 188 16.96 -1.21 -11.77
CA THR A 188 16.33 -2.40 -12.35
C THR A 188 16.51 -3.66 -11.49
N GLN A 189 17.30 -3.57 -10.41
CA GLN A 189 17.74 -4.71 -9.59
C GLN A 189 17.57 -4.43 -8.09
N VAL A 190 16.43 -3.86 -7.70
CA VAL A 190 16.20 -3.46 -6.30
C VAL A 190 15.62 -4.64 -5.51
N PRO A 191 16.32 -5.19 -4.51
CA PRO A 191 15.83 -6.33 -3.75
C PRO A 191 14.68 -5.96 -2.83
N PHE A 192 13.74 -6.88 -2.64
CA PHE A 192 12.70 -6.75 -1.63
C PHE A 192 12.47 -8.05 -0.85
N THR A 193 11.88 -7.90 0.34
CA THR A 193 11.27 -8.97 1.12
C THR A 193 9.85 -8.59 1.51
N ALA A 194 9.00 -9.59 1.71
CA ALA A 194 7.64 -9.38 2.21
C ALA A 194 7.22 -10.52 3.17
N GLN A 195 6.27 -10.21 4.05
CA GLN A 195 5.65 -11.15 4.98
C GLN A 195 4.14 -11.07 4.85
N VAL A 196 3.54 -12.21 4.55
CA VAL A 196 2.09 -12.46 4.56
C VAL A 196 1.77 -13.26 5.82
N THR A 197 0.72 -12.87 6.53
CA THR A 197 0.17 -13.60 7.68
C THR A 197 -1.28 -13.94 7.37
N GLY A 198 -1.61 -15.24 7.34
CA GLY A 198 -2.89 -15.68 6.78
C GLY A 198 -2.93 -15.39 5.28
N ASP A 199 -3.88 -14.57 4.85
CA ASP A 199 -4.04 -14.09 3.48
C ASP A 199 -3.65 -12.61 3.32
N LYS A 200 -3.10 -11.96 4.36
CA LYS A 200 -2.82 -10.50 4.35
C LYS A 200 -1.35 -10.19 4.39
N LEU A 201 -0.92 -9.25 3.55
CA LEU A 201 0.39 -8.62 3.64
C LEU A 201 0.48 -7.87 4.97
N THR A 202 1.56 -8.10 5.71
CA THR A 202 1.81 -7.48 7.02
C THR A 202 3.09 -6.66 7.05
N ALA A 203 4.07 -7.01 6.21
CA ALA A 203 5.28 -6.24 6.02
C ALA A 203 5.80 -6.37 4.59
N PHE A 204 6.33 -5.27 4.07
CA PHE A 204 7.09 -5.19 2.83
C PHE A 204 8.31 -4.32 3.07
N THR A 205 9.45 -4.70 2.50
CA THR A 205 10.69 -3.95 2.61
C THR A 205 11.47 -4.04 1.31
N MET A 206 11.74 -2.89 0.70
CA MET A 206 12.58 -2.78 -0.50
C MET A 206 13.90 -2.06 -0.14
N GLN A 207 15.01 -2.65 -0.55
CA GLN A 207 16.37 -2.21 -0.21
C GLN A 207 16.91 -1.27 -1.30
N VAL A 208 16.72 0.03 -1.14
CA VAL A 208 17.19 1.03 -2.11
C VAL A 208 18.68 1.29 -1.88
N PRO A 209 19.55 1.01 -2.88
CA PRO A 209 20.99 1.15 -2.70
C PRO A 209 21.42 2.62 -2.63
N ALA A 210 22.61 2.87 -2.08
CA ALA A 210 23.21 4.20 -2.09
C ALA A 210 23.47 4.65 -3.53
N ALA A 211 23.15 5.91 -3.83
CA ALA A 211 23.29 6.46 -5.17
C ALA A 211 23.59 7.97 -5.12
N GLY A 212 24.63 8.40 -5.85
CA GLY A 212 25.10 9.78 -5.81
C GLY A 212 25.46 10.22 -4.38
N LYS A 213 24.74 11.22 -3.85
CA LYS A 213 24.90 11.71 -2.47
C LYS A 213 23.94 11.04 -1.47
N GLN A 214 22.99 10.25 -1.96
CA GLN A 214 21.97 9.59 -1.14
C GLN A 214 22.54 8.30 -0.56
N LYS A 215 22.32 8.10 0.75
CA LYS A 215 22.68 6.86 1.42
C LYS A 215 21.69 5.75 1.04
N ALA A 216 22.11 4.50 1.20
CA ALA A 216 21.18 3.38 1.12
C ALA A 216 20.11 3.53 2.20
N PHE A 217 18.88 3.16 1.87
CA PHE A 217 17.75 3.20 2.79
C PHE A 217 16.78 2.05 2.50
N GLN A 218 15.82 1.87 3.40
CA GLN A 218 14.77 0.88 3.25
C GLN A 218 13.47 1.60 3.00
N TYR A 219 12.82 1.27 1.89
CA TYR A 219 11.41 1.56 1.70
C TYR A 219 10.62 0.49 2.45
N VAL A 220 9.85 0.88 3.46
CA VAL A 220 9.12 -0.04 4.34
C VAL A 220 7.63 0.27 4.27
N ALA A 221 6.82 -0.76 4.16
CA ALA A 221 5.38 -0.69 4.35
C ALA A 221 4.94 -1.79 5.31
N THR A 222 4.03 -1.48 6.23
CA THR A 222 3.48 -2.44 7.19
C THR A 222 1.98 -2.26 7.30
N TYR A 223 1.28 -3.36 7.52
CA TYR A 223 -0.17 -3.38 7.69
C TYR A 223 -0.51 -4.31 8.84
N GLY A 224 -1.58 -3.99 9.57
CA GLY A 224 -1.99 -4.80 10.70
C GLY A 224 -3.33 -4.39 11.28
N GLY A 225 -3.78 -5.16 12.26
CA GLY A 225 -5.05 -4.90 12.93
C GLY A 225 -6.27 -5.00 12.02
N PHE A 226 -6.19 -5.80 10.94
CA PHE A 226 -7.31 -6.05 10.03
C PHE A 226 -8.55 -6.53 10.80
N GLY A 227 -9.69 -5.87 10.57
CA GLY A 227 -10.97 -6.13 11.23
C GLY A 227 -11.00 -5.89 12.75
N THR A 228 -9.89 -5.51 13.37
CA THR A 228 -9.75 -5.33 14.83
C THR A 228 -9.37 -3.92 15.24
N THR A 229 -8.89 -3.12 14.28
CA THR A 229 -8.65 -1.70 14.48
C THR A 229 -9.98 -0.99 14.76
N PRO A 230 -10.05 -0.09 15.76
CA PRO A 230 -11.28 0.64 16.04
C PRO A 230 -11.78 1.42 14.83
N LYS A 231 -13.09 1.38 14.61
CA LYS A 231 -13.74 2.19 13.58
C LYS A 231 -13.45 3.67 13.76
N LEU A 232 -13.28 4.36 12.63
CA LEU A 232 -13.05 5.80 12.62
C LEU A 232 -14.39 6.52 12.65
N THR A 233 -14.51 7.50 13.54
CA THR A 233 -15.75 8.26 13.72
C THR A 233 -15.46 9.74 13.80
N ALA A 234 -16.41 10.55 13.31
CA ALA A 234 -16.32 12.00 13.37
C ALA A 234 -16.18 12.45 14.84
N PRO A 235 -15.19 13.30 15.17
CA PRO A 235 -15.08 13.90 16.48
C PRO A 235 -16.31 14.77 16.80
N THR A 236 -16.86 14.65 18.02
CA THR A 236 -18.06 15.39 18.43
C THR A 236 -17.87 16.14 19.74
N GLY A 237 -18.75 17.11 20.01
CA GLY A 237 -18.78 17.86 21.26
C GLY A 237 -17.43 18.54 21.57
N SER A 238 -16.93 18.39 22.78
CA SER A 238 -15.66 19.00 23.22
C SER A 238 -14.42 18.42 22.53
N ALA A 239 -14.54 17.30 21.80
CA ALA A 239 -13.43 16.70 21.06
C ALA A 239 -13.14 17.42 19.74
N ALA A 240 -14.03 18.29 19.27
CA ALA A 240 -13.92 19.02 18.02
C ALA A 240 -14.12 20.53 18.22
N GLN A 241 -13.59 21.32 17.29
CA GLN A 241 -13.93 22.72 17.07
C GLN A 241 -13.72 23.07 15.60
N GLU A 242 -14.20 24.22 15.14
CA GLU A 242 -13.78 24.76 13.84
C GLU A 242 -12.30 25.13 13.85
N ALA A 243 -11.63 24.93 12.71
CA ALA A 243 -10.25 25.34 12.53
C ALA A 243 -10.09 26.86 12.59
N PRO A 244 -9.09 27.37 13.34
CA PRO A 244 -8.75 28.79 13.32
C PRO A 244 -8.10 29.18 11.99
N ALA A 245 -8.08 30.48 11.66
CA ALA A 245 -7.43 31.01 10.45
C ALA A 245 -5.95 30.56 10.36
N ASP A 246 -5.21 30.67 11.47
CA ASP A 246 -3.80 30.28 11.57
C ASP A 246 -3.55 28.82 11.15
N LEU A 247 -4.54 27.91 11.26
CA LEU A 247 -4.35 26.53 10.80
C LEU A 247 -4.35 26.45 9.27
N TYR A 248 -5.20 27.22 8.59
CA TYR A 248 -5.23 27.24 7.13
C TYR A 248 -3.93 27.83 6.58
N GLU A 249 -3.45 28.93 7.15
CA GLU A 249 -2.14 29.50 6.81
C GLU A 249 -1.03 28.48 7.03
N PHE A 250 -1.04 27.79 8.18
CA PHE A 250 -0.04 26.77 8.48
C PHE A 250 -0.06 25.57 7.52
N LEU A 251 -1.24 25.12 7.08
CA LEU A 251 -1.37 23.99 6.16
C LEU A 251 -1.02 24.33 4.70
N GLN A 252 -1.11 25.60 4.33
CA GLN A 252 -0.98 26.04 2.94
C GLN A 252 0.40 26.62 2.61
N GLY A 253 1.19 26.98 3.62
CA GLY A 253 2.57 27.45 3.45
C GLY A 253 2.66 28.81 2.78
#